data_AF-A0A6F7VZJ9-F1
#
_entry.id   AF-A0A6F7VZJ9-F1
#
_cell.length_a   1.000
_cell.length_b   1.000
_cell.length_c   1.000
_cell.angle_alpha   90.00
_cell.angle_beta   90.00
_cell.angle_gamma   90.00
#
_symmetry.space_group_name_H-M   'P 1'
#
loop_
_entity.id
_entity.type
_entity.pdbx_description
1 polymer ?
#
loop_
_entity_poly.entity_id
_entity_poly.type
_entity_poly.pdbx_seq_one_letter_code
_entity_poly.pdbx_strand_id
1 'polypeptide(L)'
;DALAAAARAFRAFVLEHPGRYAATVGLEPSGPDDPLAIASQRLLDAFTAVLRGYDIAESDVHHALRTLRSFCHGFATLQAAGGFQWSTDIDESFEWLIAFADRGLRAR
;
A
#
# COMPACT_ATOMS: atom_id res chain seq x y z
N ASP A 1 -0.71 3.56 14.75
CA ASP A 1 -0.46 4.82 14.02
C ASP A 1 -1.07 4.75 12.61
N ALA A 2 -1.26 5.90 11.95
CA ALA A 2 -1.99 6.07 10.69
C ALA A 2 -1.39 5.25 9.54
N LEU A 3 -0.06 5.17 9.43
CA LEU A 3 0.62 4.31 8.44
C LEU A 3 0.26 2.84 8.63
N ALA A 4 0.35 2.34 9.86
CA ALA A 4 0.05 0.94 10.15
C ALA A 4 -1.43 0.60 9.85
N ALA A 5 -2.36 1.52 10.15
CA ALA A 5 -3.77 1.33 9.84
C ALA A 5 -4.02 1.26 8.32
N ALA A 6 -3.44 2.20 7.54
CA ALA A 6 -3.56 2.21 6.10
C ALA A 6 -2.96 0.95 5.44
N ALA A 7 -1.77 0.53 5.89
CA ALA A 7 -1.10 -0.66 5.38
C ALA A 7 -1.91 -1.94 5.66
N ARG A 8 -2.43 -2.11 6.89
CA ARG A 8 -3.26 -3.27 7.25
C ARG A 8 -4.58 -3.29 6.47
N ALA A 9 -5.24 -2.15 6.29
CA ALA A 9 -6.45 -2.07 5.48
C ALA A 9 -6.19 -2.43 4.02
N PHE A 10 -5.07 -1.98 3.44
CA PHE A 10 -4.66 -2.36 2.10
C PHE A 10 -4.44 -3.87 2.00
N ARG A 11 -3.65 -4.45 2.91
CA ARG A 11 -3.37 -5.90 2.95
C ARG A 11 -4.67 -6.70 3.05
N ALA A 12 -5.56 -6.34 3.97
CA ALA A 12 -6.85 -6.99 4.14
C ALA A 12 -7.67 -6.98 2.85
N PHE A 13 -7.80 -5.82 2.19
CA PHE A 13 -8.53 -5.71 0.93
C PHE A 13 -7.98 -6.64 -0.18
N VAL A 14 -6.66 -6.72 -0.31
CA VAL A 14 -6.02 -7.60 -1.31
C VAL A 14 -6.28 -9.08 -1.00
N LEU A 15 -6.21 -9.47 0.26
CA LEU A 15 -6.43 -10.85 0.69
C LEU A 15 -7.91 -11.27 0.60
N GLU A 16 -8.84 -10.38 0.93
CA GLU A 16 -10.27 -10.62 0.83
C GLU A 16 -10.75 -10.65 -0.62
N HIS A 17 -10.08 -9.91 -1.51
CA HIS A 17 -10.53 -9.71 -2.89
C HIS A 17 -9.39 -9.76 -3.93
N PRO A 18 -8.62 -10.87 -4.01
CA PRO A 18 -7.40 -10.94 -4.81
C PRO A 18 -7.64 -10.72 -6.30
N GLY A 19 -8.69 -11.33 -6.87
CA GLY A 19 -9.04 -11.15 -8.29
C GLY A 19 -9.50 -9.72 -8.61
N ARG A 20 -10.28 -9.09 -7.71
CA ARG A 20 -10.71 -7.69 -7.88
C ARG A 20 -9.53 -6.76 -7.83
N TYR A 21 -8.62 -6.95 -6.86
CA TYR A 21 -7.41 -6.16 -6.77
C TYR A 21 -6.53 -6.33 -8.00
N ALA A 22 -6.28 -7.57 -8.45
CA ALA A 22 -5.49 -7.85 -9.64
C ALA A 22 -6.04 -7.14 -10.89
N ALA A 23 -7.36 -7.10 -11.08
CA ALA A 23 -8.00 -6.41 -12.19
C ALA A 23 -7.79 -4.87 -12.18
N THR A 24 -7.42 -4.28 -11.05
CA THR A 24 -7.07 -2.85 -10.96
C THR A 24 -5.61 -2.56 -11.32
N VAL A 25 -4.73 -3.56 -11.32
CA VAL A 25 -3.30 -3.36 -11.54
C VAL A 25 -3.03 -3.16 -13.03
N GLY A 26 -2.60 -1.96 -13.40
CA GLY A 26 -2.26 -1.62 -14.79
C GLY A 26 -3.46 -1.30 -15.68
N LEU A 27 -4.66 -1.28 -15.13
CA LEU A 27 -5.85 -0.82 -15.85
C LEU A 27 -5.82 0.71 -15.97
N GLU A 28 -5.96 1.20 -17.19
CA GLU A 28 -6.08 2.62 -17.49
C GLU A 28 -7.56 3.02 -17.41
N PRO A 29 -7.95 3.95 -16.51
CA PRO A 29 -9.32 4.42 -16.44
C PRO A 29 -9.74 5.09 -17.75
N SER A 30 -11.01 4.92 -18.13
CA SER A 30 -11.57 5.49 -19.36
C SER A 30 -11.70 7.02 -19.35
N GLY A 31 -11.57 7.64 -18.18
CA GLY A 31 -11.64 9.08 -17.97
C GLY A 31 -11.68 9.45 -16.48
N PRO A 32 -11.78 10.74 -16.14
CA PRO A 32 -11.80 11.21 -14.75
C PRO A 32 -13.04 10.76 -13.96
N ASP A 33 -14.17 10.57 -14.64
CA ASP A 33 -15.43 10.11 -14.04
C ASP A 33 -15.52 8.58 -13.95
N ASP A 34 -14.50 7.85 -14.40
CA ASP A 34 -14.43 6.40 -14.28
C ASP A 34 -14.42 6.01 -12.78
N PRO A 35 -15.29 5.10 -12.35
CA PRO A 35 -15.31 4.64 -10.95
C PRO A 35 -13.95 4.14 -10.45
N LEU A 36 -13.12 3.57 -11.31
CA LEU A 36 -11.77 3.14 -10.98
C LEU A 36 -10.83 4.32 -10.74
N ALA A 37 -10.91 5.38 -11.54
CA ALA A 37 -10.12 6.59 -11.33
C ALA A 37 -10.44 7.21 -9.96
N ILE A 38 -11.74 7.34 -9.67
CA ILE A 38 -12.23 7.88 -8.40
C ILE A 38 -11.78 7.03 -7.21
N ALA A 39 -11.93 5.70 -7.31
CA ALA A 39 -11.51 4.79 -6.24
C ALA A 39 -9.99 4.80 -6.03
N SER A 40 -9.21 4.83 -7.12
CA SER A 40 -7.76 4.91 -7.07
C SER A 40 -7.30 6.22 -6.45
N GLN A 41 -7.95 7.34 -6.79
CA GLN A 41 -7.63 8.64 -6.19
C GLN A 41 -7.90 8.64 -4.69
N ARG A 42 -9.04 8.11 -4.24
CA ARG A 42 -9.35 7.98 -2.80
C ARG A 42 -8.30 7.18 -2.04
N LEU A 43 -7.78 6.11 -2.65
CA LEU A 43 -6.70 5.32 -2.07
C LEU A 43 -5.41 6.16 -1.95
N LEU A 44 -5.02 6.87 -3.02
CA LEU A 44 -3.84 7.73 -3.02
C LEU A 44 -3.97 8.90 -2.03
N ASP A 45 -5.16 9.49 -1.90
CA ASP A 45 -5.43 10.56 -0.94
C ASP A 45 -5.26 10.08 0.51
N ALA A 46 -5.70 8.86 0.82
CA ALA A 46 -5.53 8.26 2.13
C ALA A 46 -4.04 8.08 2.49
N PHE A 47 -3.24 7.54 1.56
CA PHE A 47 -1.78 7.43 1.77
C PHE A 47 -1.10 8.80 1.79
N THR A 48 -1.57 9.77 1.00
CA THR A 48 -1.04 11.15 1.03
C THR A 48 -1.30 11.80 2.39
N ALA A 49 -2.48 11.58 2.96
CA ALA A 49 -2.81 12.07 4.30
C ALA A 49 -1.91 11.44 5.38
N VAL A 50 -1.59 10.15 5.27
CA VAL A 50 -0.59 9.49 6.14
C VAL A 50 0.78 10.16 6.01
N LEU A 51 1.21 10.46 4.79
CA LEU A 51 2.53 11.06 4.53
C LEU A 51 2.69 12.47 5.10
N ARG A 52 1.59 13.21 5.36
CA ARG A 52 1.64 14.51 6.04
C ARG A 52 2.16 14.44 7.48
N GLY A 53 2.21 13.24 8.07
CA GLY A 53 2.84 13.01 9.38
C GLY A 53 4.37 12.90 9.34
N TYR A 54 4.98 13.01 8.16
CA TYR A 54 6.43 12.93 7.93
C TYR A 54 6.95 14.22 7.31
N ASP A 55 8.23 14.53 7.52
CA ASP A 55 8.89 15.74 6.98
C ASP A 55 9.40 15.52 5.55
N ILE A 56 8.50 15.08 4.67
CA ILE A 56 8.85 14.74 3.28
C ILE A 56 8.70 15.98 2.40
N ALA A 57 9.75 16.32 1.67
CA ALA A 57 9.71 17.38 0.68
C ALA A 57 8.61 17.13 -0.37
N GLU A 58 7.94 18.19 -0.83
CA GLU A 58 6.84 18.08 -1.80
C GLU A 58 7.26 17.34 -3.10
N SER A 59 8.50 17.55 -3.55
CA SER A 59 9.09 16.86 -4.70
C SER A 59 9.16 15.33 -4.52
N ASP A 60 9.19 14.85 -3.28
CA ASP A 60 9.45 13.46 -2.93
C ASP A 60 8.19 12.69 -2.53
N VAL A 61 7.05 13.37 -2.37
CA VAL A 61 5.77 12.76 -1.96
C VAL A 61 5.36 11.63 -2.92
N HIS A 62 5.52 11.83 -4.22
CA HIS A 62 5.22 10.78 -5.20
C HIS A 62 6.16 9.58 -5.11
N HIS A 63 7.43 9.79 -4.76
CA HIS A 63 8.36 8.71 -4.49
C HIS A 63 7.95 7.94 -3.23
N ALA A 64 7.59 8.64 -2.15
CA ALA A 64 7.10 8.02 -0.92
C ALA A 64 5.80 7.22 -1.13
N LEU A 65 4.83 7.78 -1.88
CA LEU A 65 3.59 7.08 -2.24
C LEU A 65 3.86 5.79 -3.01
N ARG A 66 4.74 5.85 -4.04
CA ARG A 66 5.11 4.67 -4.82
C ARG A 66 5.79 3.62 -3.95
N THR A 67 6.70 4.01 -3.07
CA THR A 67 7.35 3.10 -2.11
C THR A 67 6.34 2.39 -1.22
N LEU A 68 5.45 3.13 -0.55
CA LEU A 68 4.44 2.54 0.32
C LEU A 68 3.51 1.59 -0.43
N ARG A 69 3.04 2.01 -1.61
CA ARG A 69 2.19 1.17 -2.47
C ARG A 69 2.91 -0.10 -2.89
N SER A 70 4.18 -0.01 -3.29
CA SER A 70 4.98 -1.16 -3.70
C SER A 70 5.19 -2.16 -2.58
N PHE A 71 5.49 -1.69 -1.35
CA PHE A 71 5.63 -2.56 -0.19
C PHE A 71 4.31 -3.29 0.13
N CYS A 72 3.20 -2.56 0.20
CA CYS A 72 1.90 -3.16 0.51
C CYS A 72 1.43 -4.11 -0.61
N HIS A 73 1.58 -3.69 -1.87
CA HIS A 73 1.26 -4.51 -3.04
C HIS A 73 2.06 -5.81 -3.03
N GLY A 74 3.39 -5.73 -2.98
CA GLY A 74 4.26 -6.91 -3.07
C GLY A 74 4.01 -7.90 -1.94
N PHE A 75 3.89 -7.44 -0.70
CA PHE A 75 3.62 -8.32 0.43
C PHE A 75 2.26 -9.01 0.30
N ALA A 76 1.21 -8.24 0.02
CA ALA A 76 -0.15 -8.77 -0.01
C ALA A 76 -0.40 -9.70 -1.22
N THR A 77 0.19 -9.41 -2.38
CA THR A 77 0.08 -10.30 -3.55
C THR A 77 0.88 -11.58 -3.39
N LEU A 78 2.09 -11.51 -2.80
CA LEU A 78 2.84 -12.71 -2.42
C LEU A 78 2.06 -13.57 -1.42
N GLN A 79 1.48 -12.97 -0.39
CA GLN A 79 0.66 -13.70 0.58
C GLN A 79 -0.57 -14.33 -0.07
N ALA A 80 -1.31 -13.56 -0.89
CA ALA A 80 -2.50 -14.05 -1.57
C ALA A 80 -2.20 -15.24 -2.52
N ALA A 81 -1.00 -15.25 -3.10
CA ALA A 81 -0.52 -16.36 -3.94
C ALA A 81 0.05 -17.54 -3.14
N GLY A 82 0.02 -17.49 -1.80
CA GLY A 82 0.62 -18.52 -0.94
C GLY A 82 2.14 -18.52 -0.98
N GLY A 83 2.81 -17.39 -1.26
CA GLY A 83 4.26 -17.31 -1.43
C GLY A 83 5.10 -17.52 -0.15
N PHE A 84 4.48 -17.45 1.04
CA PHE A 84 5.17 -17.57 2.33
C PHE A 84 5.04 -19.00 2.91
N GLN A 85 5.67 -19.97 2.24
CA GLN A 85 5.58 -21.42 2.57
C GLN A 85 6.62 -21.88 3.61
N TRP A 86 6.85 -21.09 4.66
CA TRP A 86 7.77 -21.42 5.76
C TRP A 86 7.14 -21.03 7.11
N SER A 87 7.74 -21.47 8.22
CA SER A 87 7.10 -21.45 9.55
C SER A 87 7.04 -20.09 10.25
N THR A 88 7.51 -19.01 9.62
CA THR A 88 7.52 -17.67 10.22
C THR A 88 6.12 -17.08 10.17
N ASP A 89 5.72 -16.40 11.25
CA ASP A 89 4.43 -15.75 11.31
C ASP A 89 4.33 -14.62 10.26
N ILE A 90 3.27 -14.67 9.46
CA ILE A 90 3.06 -13.73 8.35
C ILE A 90 2.65 -12.35 8.89
N ASP A 91 1.90 -12.31 9.99
CA ASP A 91 1.47 -11.04 10.59
C ASP A 91 2.66 -10.31 11.22
N GLU A 92 3.54 -11.02 11.92
CA GLU A 92 4.82 -10.49 12.41
C GLU A 92 5.67 -9.93 11.26
N SER A 93 5.79 -10.68 10.16
CA SER A 93 6.53 -10.24 8.97
C SER A 93 5.94 -8.95 8.37
N PHE A 94 4.63 -8.76 8.45
CA PHE A 94 3.98 -7.54 7.99
C PHE A 94 4.25 -6.35 8.93
N GLU A 95 4.29 -6.58 10.24
CA GLU A 95 4.68 -5.54 11.21
C GLU A 95 6.14 -5.09 11.00
N TRP A 96 7.03 -6.01 10.64
CA TRP A 96 8.40 -5.67 10.22
C TRP A 96 8.43 -4.74 9.00
N LEU A 97 7.60 -5.02 7.99
CA LEU A 97 7.48 -4.19 6.79
C LEU A 97 6.97 -2.78 7.12
N ILE A 98 5.96 -2.66 8.00
CA ILE A 98 5.45 -1.36 8.46
C ILE A 98 6.54 -0.58 9.21
N ALA A 99 7.24 -1.23 10.13
CA ALA A 99 8.31 -0.59 10.91
C ALA A 99 9.52 -0.20 10.05
N PHE A 100 9.79 -0.94 8.97
CA PHE A 100 10.81 -0.57 7.99
C PHE A 100 10.39 0.67 7.19
N ALA A 101 9.14 0.71 6.72
CA ALA A 101 8.59 1.85 6.00
C ALA A 101 8.58 3.12 6.86
N ASP A 102 8.08 3.05 8.09
CA ASP A 102 8.04 4.19 9.02
C ASP A 102 9.44 4.78 9.25
N ARG A 103 10.42 3.94 9.59
CA ARG A 103 11.81 4.38 9.78
C ARG A 103 12.42 4.98 8.52
N GLY A 104 12.17 4.37 7.36
CA GLY A 104 12.66 4.86 6.08
C GLY A 104 12.10 6.23 5.72
N LEU A 105 10.81 6.48 6.01
CA LEU A 105 10.16 7.76 5.78
C LEU A 105 10.60 8.84 6.78
N ARG A 106 10.90 8.49 8.03
CA ARG A 106 11.44 9.43 9.04
C ARG A 106 12.89 9.84 8.81
N ALA A 107 13.65 9.01 8.10
CA ALA A 107 15.06 9.26 7.79
C ALA A 107 15.24 10.07 6.48
N ARG A 108 14.15 10.46 5.84
CA ARG A 108 14.13 11.21 4.58
C ARG A 108 13.70 12.64 4.81
#